data_AF-A0A7C7UTF8-F1
#
_entry.id   AF-A0A7C7UTF8-F1
#
_cell.length_a   1.000
_cell.length_b   1.000
_cell.length_c   1.000
_cell.angle_alpha   90.00
_cell.angle_beta   90.00
_cell.angle_gamma   90.00
#
_symmetry.space_group_name_H-M   'P 1'
#
loop_
_entity.id
_entity.type
_entity.pdbx_description
1 polymer ?
#
loop_
_entity_poly.entity_id
_entity_poly.type
_entity_poly.pdbx_seq_one_letter_code
_entity_poly.pdbx_strand_id
1 'polypeptide(L)'
;MSTDTTLSVSGDLAFYLKRLRLPRVGEHLATVSQQAAEDDWSYEEFLTALLEIEVFARDQATLERRIKSARFPSRSKSLENF
;
A
#
# COMPACT_ATOMS: atom_id res chain seq x y z
N MET A 1 -3.01 -20.29 -34.63
CA MET A 1 -3.81 -20.52 -33.41
C MET A 1 -3.54 -19.36 -32.48
N SER A 2 -4.63 -18.82 -31.93
CA SER A 2 -4.82 -17.45 -31.45
C SER A 2 -3.78 -16.93 -30.45
N THR A 3 -3.17 -15.79 -30.78
CA THR A 3 -2.53 -14.87 -29.81
C THR A 3 -3.48 -13.68 -29.62
N ASP A 4 -4.58 -13.91 -28.93
CA ASP A 4 -5.52 -12.86 -28.53
C ASP A 4 -5.72 -12.98 -27.02
N THR A 5 -4.78 -12.45 -26.25
CA THR A 5 -4.91 -12.35 -24.78
C THR A 5 -4.26 -11.08 -24.22
N THR A 6 -3.57 -10.28 -25.03
CA THR A 6 -2.76 -9.15 -24.54
C THR A 6 -3.54 -7.85 -24.29
N LEU A 7 -4.87 -7.80 -24.49
CA LEU A 7 -5.62 -6.53 -24.41
C LEU A 7 -6.54 -6.34 -23.18
N SER A 8 -6.53 -7.20 -22.16
CA SER A 8 -7.39 -7.02 -20.96
C SER A 8 -6.65 -6.82 -19.63
N VAL A 9 -5.34 -6.58 -19.65
CA VAL A 9 -4.55 -6.46 -18.40
C VAL A 9 -5.03 -5.30 -17.53
N SER A 10 -5.48 -4.18 -18.11
CA SER A 10 -5.92 -3.01 -17.33
C SER A 10 -7.23 -3.23 -16.56
N GLY A 11 -8.17 -4.00 -17.12
CA GLY A 11 -9.44 -4.33 -16.46
C GLY A 11 -9.24 -5.35 -15.32
N ASP A 12 -8.44 -6.37 -15.59
CA ASP A 12 -8.13 -7.43 -14.62
C ASP A 12 -7.21 -6.95 -13.50
N LEU A 13 -6.21 -6.12 -13.80
CA LEU A 13 -5.25 -5.63 -12.80
C LEU A 13 -5.96 -4.79 -11.73
N ALA A 14 -6.80 -3.84 -12.11
CA ALA A 14 -7.57 -3.05 -11.15
C ALA A 14 -8.48 -3.94 -10.29
N PHE A 15 -9.09 -4.96 -10.89
CA PHE A 15 -9.88 -5.95 -10.16
C PHE A 15 -9.03 -6.77 -9.17
N TYR A 16 -7.86 -7.27 -9.58
CA TYR A 16 -6.96 -8.05 -8.73
C TYR A 16 -6.39 -7.21 -7.58
N LEU A 17 -5.97 -5.97 -7.85
CA LEU A 17 -5.49 -5.05 -6.81
C LEU A 17 -6.58 -4.79 -5.77
N LYS A 18 -7.82 -4.57 -6.21
CA LYS A 18 -8.96 -4.43 -5.30
C LYS A 18 -9.23 -5.73 -4.51
N ARG A 19 -9.20 -6.89 -5.17
CA ARG A 19 -9.44 -8.20 -4.55
C ARG A 19 -8.39 -8.57 -3.50
N LEU A 20 -7.12 -8.24 -3.77
CA LEU A 20 -5.98 -8.44 -2.87
C LEU A 20 -5.83 -7.33 -1.82
N ARG A 21 -6.69 -6.31 -1.88
CA ARG A 21 -6.67 -5.15 -0.99
C ARG A 21 -5.32 -4.42 -1.06
N LEU A 22 -4.84 -4.16 -2.27
CA LEU A 22 -3.60 -3.43 -2.57
C LEU A 22 -3.91 -2.02 -3.11
N PRO A 23 -4.61 -1.14 -2.35
CA PRO A 23 -5.00 0.17 -2.84
C PRO A 23 -3.79 1.07 -3.13
N ARG A 24 -2.70 0.98 -2.35
CA ARG A 24 -1.53 1.85 -2.55
C ARG A 24 -0.72 1.44 -3.76
N VAL A 25 -0.63 0.14 -4.02
CA VAL A 25 -0.06 -0.35 -5.28
C VAL A 25 -0.81 0.26 -6.46
N GLY A 26 -2.15 0.27 -6.45
CA GLY A 26 -2.94 0.86 -7.53
C GLY A 26 -2.72 2.36 -7.73
N GLU A 27 -2.53 3.12 -6.65
CA GLU A 27 -2.24 4.56 -6.68
C GLU A 27 -0.84 4.85 -7.24
N HIS A 28 0.16 4.04 -6.89
CA HIS A 28 1.57 4.28 -7.22
C HIS A 28 2.08 3.52 -8.44
N LEU A 29 1.29 2.59 -9.01
CA LEU A 29 1.69 1.72 -10.11
C LEU A 29 2.28 2.50 -11.29
N ALA A 30 1.60 3.55 -11.75
CA ALA A 30 2.04 4.31 -12.92
C ALA A 30 3.39 5.00 -12.67
N THR A 31 3.55 5.63 -11.50
CA THR A 31 4.78 6.34 -11.13
C THR A 31 5.95 5.38 -10.97
N VAL A 32 5.77 4.27 -10.27
CA VAL A 32 6.84 3.28 -10.06
C VAL A 32 7.18 2.56 -11.36
N SER A 33 6.21 2.32 -12.23
CA SER A 33 6.47 1.74 -13.57
C SER A 33 7.31 2.68 -14.44
N GLN A 34 7.03 3.98 -14.38
CA GLN A 34 7.83 4.97 -15.08
C GLN A 34 9.26 5.02 -14.52
N GLN A 35 9.42 5.07 -13.20
CA GLN A 35 10.74 5.08 -12.56
C GLN A 35 11.55 3.83 -12.90
N ALA A 36 10.92 2.65 -12.83
CA ALA A 36 11.56 1.39 -13.16
C ALA A 36 12.03 1.33 -14.63
N ALA A 37 11.28 1.96 -15.55
CA ALA A 37 11.68 2.05 -16.95
C ALA A 37 12.81 3.07 -17.17
N GLU A 38 12.83 4.17 -16.41
CA GLU A 38 13.88 5.21 -16.49
C GLU A 38 15.21 4.72 -15.90
N ASP A 39 15.16 3.93 -14.83
CA ASP A 39 16.34 3.45 -14.09
C ASP A 39 16.75 2.01 -14.45
N ASP A 40 16.13 1.41 -15.47
CA ASP A 40 16.38 0.04 -15.94
C ASP A 40 16.28 -1.03 -14.83
N TRP A 41 15.27 -0.89 -13.97
CA TRP A 41 15.07 -1.81 -12.85
C TRP A 41 14.74 -3.22 -13.33
N SER A 42 15.26 -4.21 -12.60
CA SER A 42 14.79 -5.57 -12.74
C SER A 42 13.32 -5.70 -12.32
N TYR A 43 12.65 -6.72 -12.83
CA TYR A 43 11.28 -7.03 -12.42
C TYR A 43 11.14 -7.27 -10.90
N GLU A 44 12.18 -7.83 -10.28
CA GLU A 44 12.22 -8.05 -8.84
C GLU A 44 12.28 -6.74 -8.05
N GLU A 45 13.07 -5.76 -8.51
CA GLU A 45 13.17 -4.43 -7.89
C GLU A 45 11.84 -3.66 -8.04
N PHE A 46 11.26 -3.66 -9.23
CA PHE A 46 9.95 -3.06 -9.48
C PHE A 46 8.86 -3.63 -8.56
N LEU A 47 8.78 -4.96 -8.48
CA LEU A 47 7.78 -5.61 -7.65
C LEU A 47 8.02 -5.36 -6.16
N THR A 48 9.28 -5.39 -5.73
CA THR A 48 9.67 -5.12 -4.33
C THR A 48 9.27 -3.71 -3.94
N ALA A 49 9.59 -2.70 -4.75
CA ALA A 49 9.24 -1.31 -4.48
C ALA A 49 7.72 -1.10 -4.35
N LEU A 50 6.93 -1.70 -5.23
CA LEU A 50 5.46 -1.63 -5.13
C LEU A 50 4.93 -2.27 -3.84
N LEU A 51 5.47 -3.42 -3.45
CA LEU A 51 5.05 -4.12 -2.24
C LEU A 51 5.49 -3.37 -0.98
N GLU A 52 6.66 -2.76 -0.97
CA GLU A 52 7.14 -1.92 0.13
C GLU A 52 6.21 -0.75 0.40
N ILE A 53 5.75 -0.05 -0.65
CA ILE A 53 4.79 1.05 -0.52
C ILE A 53 3.51 0.60 0.19
N GLU A 54 2.98 -0.57 -0.19
CA GLU A 54 1.76 -1.11 0.42
C GLU A 54 1.98 -1.58 1.86
N VAL A 55 3.08 -2.27 2.14
CA VAL A 55 3.43 -2.72 3.50
C VAL A 55 3.59 -1.51 4.43
N PHE A 56 4.34 -0.50 4.00
CA PHE A 56 4.55 0.71 4.76
C PHE A 56 3.24 1.42 5.11
N ALA A 57 2.34 1.57 4.13
CA ALA A 57 1.05 2.19 4.36
C ALA A 57 0.15 1.40 5.32
N ARG A 58 0.20 0.06 5.28
CA ARG A 58 -0.54 -0.80 6.22
C ARG A 58 0.00 -0.69 7.63
N ASP A 59 1.30 -0.61 7.78
CA ASP A 59 1.95 -0.43 9.08
C ASP A 59 1.60 0.91 9.69
N GLN A 60 1.64 1.99 8.89
CA GLN A 60 1.20 3.32 9.32
C GLN A 60 -0.28 3.31 9.76
N ALA A 61 -1.18 2.77 8.93
CA ALA A 61 -2.60 2.70 9.26
C ALA A 61 -2.86 1.86 10.53
N THR A 62 -2.10 0.78 10.73
CA THR A 62 -2.19 -0.05 11.93
C THR A 62 -1.69 0.70 13.16
N LEU A 63 -0.58 1.42 13.05
CA LEU A 63 -0.03 2.26 14.11
C LEU A 63 -0.99 3.38 14.50
N GLU A 64 -1.53 4.12 13.53
CA GLU A 64 -2.53 5.18 13.76
C GLU A 64 -3.79 4.64 14.44
N ARG A 65 -4.28 3.47 13.98
CA ARG A 65 -5.43 2.80 14.60
C ARG A 65 -5.13 2.43 16.05
N ARG A 66 -3.92 1.93 16.34
CA ARG A 66 -3.49 1.60 17.71
C ARG A 66 -3.43 2.84 18.59
N ILE A 67 -2.80 3.93 18.13
CA ILE A 67 -2.74 5.22 18.85
C ILE A 67 -4.16 5.75 19.14
N LYS A 68 -5.04 5.74 18.14
CA LYS A 68 -6.44 6.19 18.30
C LYS A 68 -7.23 5.29 19.25
N SER A 69 -6.99 3.98 19.22
CA SER A 69 -7.64 3.00 20.10
C SER A 69 -7.11 3.04 21.54
N ALA A 70 -5.86 3.48 21.72
CA ALA A 70 -5.23 3.60 23.02
C ALA A 70 -5.86 4.67 23.89
N ARG A 71 -6.79 5.50 23.34
CA ARG A 71 -7.66 6.49 24.01
C ARG A 71 -7.22 6.71 25.45
N PHE A 72 -6.08 7.39 25.63
CA PHE A 72 -5.66 7.80 26.96
C PHE A 72 -6.84 8.57 27.55
N PRO A 73 -7.39 8.15 28.70
CA PRO A 73 -8.48 8.87 29.31
C PRO A 73 -7.98 10.29 29.61
N SER A 74 -8.40 11.25 28.79
CA SER A 74 -8.20 12.67 29.01
C SER A 74 -9.17 13.16 30.10
N ARG A 75 -9.13 12.51 31.27
CA ARG A 75 -9.75 12.97 32.50
C ARG A 75 -9.04 12.39 33.73
N SER A 76 -8.23 13.24 34.34
CA SER A 76 -7.96 13.34 35.78
C SER A 76 -7.58 12.07 36.54
N LYS A 77 -6.28 11.93 36.81
CA LYS A 77 -5.76 11.87 38.18
C LYS A 77 -4.47 12.69 38.21
N SER A 78 -4.60 13.96 38.58
CA SER A 78 -3.44 14.71 39.05
C SER A 78 -2.93 14.01 40.32
N LEU A 79 -1.61 13.97 40.47
CA LEU A 79 -0.88 13.31 41.55
C LEU A 79 -0.87 14.16 42.84
N GLU A 80 -1.59 15.28 42.89
CA GLU A 80 -1.63 16.18 44.05
C GLU A 80 -2.62 15.75 45.16
N ASN A 81 -3.19 14.54 45.07
CA ASN A 81 -4.13 14.01 46.07
C ASN A 81 -3.76 12.63 46.64
N PHE A 82 -2.47 12.26 46.62
CA PHE A 82 -1.96 11.15 47.46
C PHE A 82 -1.28 11.68 48.72
#